data_AF-A0A974NUI5-F1
#
_entry.id   AF-A0A974NUI5-F1
#
_cell.length_a   1.000
_cell.length_b   1.000
_cell.length_c   1.000
_cell.angle_alpha   90.00
_cell.angle_beta   90.00
_cell.angle_gamma   90.00
#
_symmetry.space_group_name_H-M   'P 1'
#
loop_
_entity.id
_entity.type
_entity.pdbx_description
1 polymer ?
#
loop_
_entity_poly.entity_id
_entity_poly.type
_entity_poly.pdbx_seq_one_letter_code
_entity_poly.pdbx_strand_id
1 'polypeptide(L)'
;MTANDTRRDALIRVIEALHQEIAALKTNDIAALERATQDKLQGVEAVAALGTGPAGTDLRDLADEANRLNETCRIYVNLMAANVRRRLQTLTGDAGQGGAIYRATGSMRAYA
;
A
#
# COMPACT_ATOMS: atom_id res chain seq x y z
N MET A 1 -15.23 27.06 -17.19
CA MET A 1 -14.97 26.43 -15.89
C MET A 1 -13.76 27.13 -15.28
N THR A 2 -13.99 28.20 -14.51
CA THR A 2 -12.94 29.02 -13.89
C THR A 2 -13.09 28.90 -12.38
N ALA A 3 -12.71 27.75 -11.83
CA ALA A 3 -12.34 27.67 -10.43
C ALA A 3 -10.83 27.84 -10.40
N ASN A 4 -10.35 28.79 -9.62
CA ASN A 4 -8.92 29.02 -9.42
C ASN A 4 -8.39 27.84 -8.59
N ASP A 5 -8.05 26.73 -9.26
CA ASP A 5 -7.59 25.50 -8.63
C ASP A 5 -6.33 25.80 -7.79
N THR A 6 -6.44 25.65 -6.48
CA THR A 6 -5.30 25.87 -5.58
C THR A 6 -4.52 24.59 -5.37
N ARG A 7 -3.24 24.69 -4.94
CA ARG A 7 -2.45 23.52 -4.51
C ARG A 7 -3.16 22.72 -3.43
N ARG A 8 -3.97 23.38 -2.60
CA ARG A 8 -4.76 22.77 -1.54
C ARG A 8 -5.86 21.88 -2.13
N ASP A 9 -6.61 22.40 -3.10
CA ASP A 9 -7.69 21.66 -3.75
C ASP A 9 -7.15 20.44 -4.51
N ALA A 10 -6.00 20.62 -5.18
CA ALA A 10 -5.33 19.51 -5.85
C ALA A 10 -4.86 18.42 -4.85
N LEU A 11 -4.33 18.79 -3.68
CA LEU A 11 -3.97 17.82 -2.63
C LEU A 11 -5.19 17.12 -2.02
N ILE A 12 -6.31 17.82 -1.85
CA ILE A 12 -7.57 17.21 -1.38
C ILE A 12 -8.02 16.12 -2.36
N ARG A 13 -7.94 16.38 -3.68
CA ARG A 13 -8.26 15.37 -4.70
C ARG A 13 -7.33 14.16 -4.65
N VAL A 14 -6.03 14.36 -4.38
CA VAL A 14 -5.08 13.25 -4.16
C VAL A 14 -5.49 12.41 -2.95
N ILE A 15 -5.89 13.04 -1.85
CA ILE A 15 -6.36 12.36 -0.63
C ILE A 15 -7.65 11.58 -0.90
N GLU A 16 -8.60 12.14 -1.66
CA GLU A 16 -9.83 11.44 -2.06
C GLU A 16 -9.52 10.21 -2.91
N ALA A 17 -8.64 10.34 -3.90
CA ALA A 17 -8.21 9.21 -4.74
C ALA A 17 -7.51 8.12 -3.92
N LEU A 18 -6.67 8.50 -2.94
CA LEU A 18 -6.04 7.55 -2.01
C LEU A 18 -7.07 6.79 -1.15
N HIS A 19 -8.11 7.45 -0.66
CA HIS A 19 -9.19 6.76 0.07
C HIS A 19 -9.92 5.76 -0.82
N GLN A 20 -10.19 6.11 -2.08
CA GLN A 20 -10.78 5.20 -3.06
C GLN A 20 -9.85 4.02 -3.37
N GLU A 21 -8.54 4.26 -3.48
CA GLU A 21 -7.52 3.23 -3.67
C GLU A 21 -7.51 2.24 -2.51
N ILE A 22 -7.53 2.72 -1.27
CA ILE A 22 -7.63 1.88 -0.06
C ILE A 22 -8.93 1.07 -0.05
N ALA A 23 -10.06 1.67 -0.44
CA ALA A 23 -11.34 0.97 -0.50
C ALA A 23 -11.30 -0.17 -1.54
N ALA A 24 -10.74 0.10 -2.73
CA ALA A 24 -10.57 -0.89 -3.79
C ALA A 24 -9.62 -2.03 -3.38
N LEU A 25 -8.52 -1.71 -2.70
CA LEU A 25 -7.58 -2.70 -2.17
C LEU A 25 -8.24 -3.63 -1.14
N LYS A 26 -9.10 -3.10 -0.28
CA LYS A 26 -9.83 -3.89 0.72
C LYS A 26 -10.80 -4.89 0.09
N THR A 27 -11.39 -4.55 -1.06
CA THR A 27 -12.38 -5.40 -1.75
C THR A 27 -11.79 -6.20 -2.92
N ASN A 28 -10.50 -6.04 -3.22
CA ASN A 28 -9.83 -6.60 -4.41
C ASN A 28 -10.49 -6.18 -5.74
N ASP A 29 -11.06 -4.97 -5.80
CA ASP A 29 -11.63 -4.43 -7.04
C ASP A 29 -10.52 -3.79 -7.90
N ILE A 30 -10.03 -4.56 -8.87
CA ILE A 30 -8.92 -4.12 -9.73
C ILE A 30 -9.31 -2.94 -10.64
N ALA A 31 -10.57 -2.90 -11.10
CA ALA A 31 -11.01 -1.82 -11.98
C ALA A 31 -11.17 -0.51 -11.20
N ALA A 32 -11.67 -0.57 -9.96
CA ALA A 32 -11.70 0.60 -9.07
C ALA A 32 -10.29 1.04 -8.66
N LEU A 33 -9.38 0.08 -8.40
CA LEU A 33 -7.99 0.36 -8.08
C LEU A 33 -7.31 1.11 -9.24
N GLU A 34 -7.44 0.63 -10.47
CA GLU A 34 -6.85 1.28 -11.65
C GLU A 34 -7.34 2.73 -11.82
N ARG A 35 -8.65 2.95 -11.71
CA ARG A 35 -9.24 4.31 -11.78
C ARG A 35 -8.69 5.21 -10.68
N ALA A 36 -8.72 4.76 -9.43
CA ALA A 36 -8.23 5.53 -8.29
C ALA A 36 -6.72 5.84 -8.41
N THR A 37 -5.92 4.90 -8.92
CA THR A 37 -4.50 5.13 -9.18
C THR A 37 -4.30 6.19 -10.27
N GLN A 38 -5.08 6.17 -11.35
CA GLN A 38 -5.03 7.20 -12.39
C GLN A 38 -5.40 8.58 -11.83
N ASP A 39 -6.48 8.68 -11.07
CA ASP A 39 -6.94 9.92 -10.44
C ASP A 39 -5.89 10.48 -9.46
N LYS A 40 -5.26 9.60 -8.66
CA LYS A 40 -4.16 9.96 -7.77
C LYS A 40 -2.97 10.57 -8.55
N LEU A 41 -2.56 9.93 -9.64
CA LEU A 41 -1.43 10.41 -10.45
C LEU A 41 -1.73 11.76 -11.11
N GLN A 42 -2.93 11.91 -11.70
CA GLN A 42 -3.37 13.20 -12.25
C GLN A 42 -3.44 14.29 -11.18
N GLY A 43 -3.90 13.95 -9.97
CA GLY A 43 -3.89 14.87 -8.83
C GLY A 43 -2.49 15.33 -8.45
N VAL A 44 -1.52 14.41 -8.40
CA VAL A 44 -0.11 14.75 -8.12
C VAL A 44 0.48 15.65 -9.20
N GLU A 45 0.19 15.38 -10.48
CA GLU A 45 0.59 16.24 -11.60
C GLU A 45 -0.03 17.64 -11.48
N ALA A 46 -1.30 17.74 -11.10
CA ALA A 46 -1.96 19.03 -10.86
C ALA A 46 -1.32 19.80 -9.70
N VAL A 47 -0.97 19.13 -8.59
CA VAL A 47 -0.23 19.76 -7.48
C VAL A 47 1.11 20.31 -7.97
N ALA A 48 1.84 19.56 -8.80
CA ALA A 48 3.13 19.97 -9.35
C ALA A 48 3.00 21.17 -10.32
N ALA A 49 1.97 21.16 -11.18
CA ALA A 49 1.70 22.23 -12.15
C ALA A 49 1.40 23.58 -11.47
N LEU A 50 0.81 23.54 -10.27
CA LEU A 50 0.53 24.72 -9.45
C LEU A 50 1.76 25.24 -8.66
N GLY A 51 2.92 24.59 -8.83
CA GLY A 51 4.22 25.04 -8.36
C GLY A 51 4.75 24.33 -7.11
N THR A 52 6.07 24.36 -6.95
CA THR A 52 6.82 23.67 -5.88
C THR A 52 7.39 24.62 -4.82
N GLY A 53 6.92 25.87 -4.78
CA GLY A 53 7.33 26.86 -3.79
C GLY A 53 7.03 26.42 -2.35
N PRO A 54 7.58 27.12 -1.34
CA PRO A 54 7.40 26.79 0.07
C PRO A 54 5.93 26.57 0.44
N ALA A 55 5.63 25.45 1.07
CA ALA A 55 4.29 25.13 1.57
C ALA A 55 4.05 25.77 2.94
N GLY A 56 2.91 26.43 3.11
CA GLY A 56 2.39 26.79 4.44
C GLY A 56 1.95 25.56 5.24
N THR A 57 1.66 25.74 6.53
CA THR A 57 1.29 24.65 7.46
C THR A 57 0.15 23.78 6.91
N ASP A 58 -0.96 24.39 6.48
CA ASP A 58 -2.11 23.65 5.92
C ASP A 58 -1.75 22.71 4.75
N LEU A 59 -0.87 23.15 3.84
CA LEU A 59 -0.45 22.33 2.70
C LEU A 59 0.46 21.18 3.15
N ARG A 60 1.27 21.39 4.19
CA ARG A 60 2.12 20.33 4.77
C ARG A 60 1.27 19.28 5.48
N ASP A 61 0.27 19.70 6.25
CA ASP A 61 -0.62 18.79 6.96
C ASP A 61 -1.39 17.88 5.97
N LEU A 62 -1.84 18.43 4.84
CA LEU A 62 -2.46 17.66 3.76
C LEU A 62 -1.47 16.70 3.08
N ALA A 63 -0.23 17.16 2.82
CA ALA A 63 0.79 16.30 2.25
C ALA A 63 1.17 15.13 3.18
N ASP A 64 1.25 15.40 4.49
CA ASP A 64 1.49 14.38 5.50
C ASP A 64 0.35 13.37 5.58
N GLU A 65 -0.90 13.82 5.45
CA GLU A 65 -2.05 12.92 5.37
C GLU A 65 -2.01 12.06 4.10
N ALA A 66 -1.75 12.65 2.94
CA ALA A 66 -1.59 11.92 1.69
C ALA A 66 -0.47 10.87 1.80
N ASN A 67 0.64 11.20 2.46
CA ASN A 67 1.74 10.25 2.72
C ASN A 67 1.30 9.08 3.62
N ARG A 68 0.57 9.36 4.71
CA ARG A 68 0.04 8.31 5.60
C ARG A 68 -0.91 7.35 4.87
N LEU A 69 -1.78 7.90 4.01
CA LEU A 69 -2.71 7.09 3.22
C LEU A 69 -1.97 6.26 2.16
N ASN A 70 -0.97 6.83 1.48
CA ASN A 70 -0.18 6.09 0.49
C ASN A 70 0.66 4.97 1.15
N GLU A 71 1.17 5.20 2.36
CA GLU A 71 1.80 4.16 3.16
C GLU A 71 0.82 3.02 3.49
N THR A 72 -0.45 3.34 3.76
CA THR A 72 -1.51 2.34 3.93
C THR A 72 -1.73 1.52 2.66
N CYS A 73 -1.78 2.15 1.47
CA CYS A 73 -1.86 1.44 0.19
C CYS A 73 -0.68 0.46 0.01
N ARG A 74 0.54 0.90 0.33
CA ARG A 74 1.77 0.09 0.26
C ARG A 74 1.67 -1.15 1.15
N ILE A 75 1.16 -1.02 2.38
CA ILE A 75 0.94 -2.13 3.30
C ILE A 75 -0.01 -3.18 2.69
N TYR A 76 -1.13 -2.75 2.10
CA TYR A 76 -2.09 -3.66 1.46
C TYR A 76 -1.47 -4.44 0.30
N VAL A 77 -0.78 -3.76 -0.62
CA VAL A 77 -0.12 -4.41 -1.77
C VAL A 77 0.94 -5.41 -1.31
N ASN A 78 1.76 -5.03 -0.33
CA ASN A 78 2.78 -5.92 0.23
C ASN A 78 2.16 -7.15 0.91
N LEU A 79 1.04 -6.98 1.62
CA LEU A 79 0.34 -8.09 2.24
C LEU A 79 -0.23 -9.06 1.19
N MET A 80 -0.79 -8.53 0.09
CA MET A 80 -1.26 -9.35 -1.04
C MET A 80 -0.11 -10.16 -1.66
N ALA A 81 1.04 -9.53 -1.92
CA ALA A 81 2.21 -10.22 -2.45
C ALA A 81 2.71 -11.32 -1.49
N ALA A 82 2.76 -11.03 -0.18
CA ALA A 82 3.15 -11.99 0.85
C ALA A 82 2.16 -13.17 0.94
N ASN A 83 0.86 -12.92 0.80
CA ASN A 83 -0.18 -13.94 0.77
C ASN A 83 0.00 -14.88 -0.42
N VAL A 84 0.20 -14.34 -1.63
CA VAL A 84 0.44 -15.12 -2.84
C VAL A 84 1.70 -15.97 -2.68
N ARG A 85 2.81 -15.37 -2.21
CA ARG A 85 4.06 -16.09 -1.94
C ARG A 85 3.85 -17.28 -0.99
N ARG A 86 3.18 -17.08 0.15
CA ARG A 86 2.89 -18.15 1.11
C ARG A 86 2.10 -19.28 0.47
N ARG A 87 1.06 -18.94 -0.31
CA ARG A 87 0.24 -19.94 -1.00
C ARG A 87 1.04 -20.74 -2.01
N LEU A 88 1.92 -20.10 -2.77
CA LEU A 88 2.83 -20.78 -3.68
C LEU A 88 3.76 -21.75 -2.93
N GLN A 89 4.38 -21.32 -1.82
CA GLN A 89 5.23 -22.19 -0.99
C GLN A 89 4.49 -23.43 -0.48
N THR A 90 3.22 -23.28 -0.08
CA THR A 90 2.39 -24.42 0.32
C THR A 90 2.12 -25.37 -0.84
N LEU A 91 1.79 -24.85 -2.02
CA LEU A 91 1.46 -25.66 -3.19
C LEU A 91 2.67 -26.39 -3.78
N THR A 92 3.88 -25.83 -3.67
CA THR A 92 5.11 -26.45 -4.17
C THR A 92 5.78 -27.39 -3.17
N GLY A 93 5.17 -27.62 -2.00
CA GLY A 93 5.74 -28.47 -0.95
C GLY A 93 6.93 -27.83 -0.21
N ASP A 94 7.25 -26.57 -0.52
CA ASP A 94 8.36 -25.84 0.09
C ASP A 94 7.99 -25.29 1.48
N ALA A 95 6.70 -25.36 1.85
CA ALA A 95 6.22 -25.12 3.21
C ALA A 95 6.84 -26.06 4.26
N GLY A 96 7.55 -27.12 3.83
CA GLY A 96 8.23 -28.10 4.68
C GLY A 96 9.76 -27.98 4.78
N GLN A 97 10.44 -27.10 4.03
CA GLN A 97 11.91 -26.97 4.14
C GLN A 97 12.37 -26.10 5.32
N GLY A 98 11.44 -25.65 6.17
CA GLY A 98 11.68 -25.24 7.56
C GLY A 98 11.34 -26.33 8.60
N GLY A 99 11.03 -27.55 8.16
CA GLY A 99 10.59 -28.68 9.00
C GLY A 99 11.72 -29.53 9.61
N ALA A 100 12.97 -29.05 9.60
CA ALA A 100 14.10 -29.71 10.26
C ALA A 100 14.29 -29.30 11.73
N ILE A 101 13.25 -28.80 12.41
CA ILE A 101 13.32 -28.42 13.84
C ILE A 101 12.53 -29.38 14.75
N TYR A 102 11.63 -30.22 14.22
CA TYR A 102 10.91 -31.25 15.00
C TYR A 102 11.41 -32.69 14.73
N ARG A 103 12.73 -32.89 14.55
CA ARG A 103 13.31 -34.24 14.52
C ARG A 103 14.74 -34.36 15.07
N ALA A 104 15.09 -33.51 16.03
CA ALA A 104 16.38 -33.59 16.73
C ALA A 104 16.26 -33.61 18.27
N THR A 105 15.10 -34.03 18.81
CA THR A 105 14.87 -34.24 20.26
C THR A 105 14.40 -35.66 20.56
N GLY A 106 14.98 -36.65 19.87
CA GLY A 106 14.65 -38.07 20.03
C GLY A 106 15.84 -39.00 20.25
N SER A 107 17.02 -38.48 20.59
CA SER A 107 18.22 -39.28 20.88
C SER A 107 18.77 -38.94 22.27
N MET A 108 17.95 -39.14 23.30
CA MET A 108 18.48 -39.32 24.65
C MET A 108 18.56 -40.83 24.92
N ARG A 109 19.72 -41.39 24.59
CA ARG A 109 20.20 -42.67 25.11
C ARG A 109 20.16 -42.62 26.64
N ALA A 110 19.39 -43.50 27.28
CA ALA A 110 19.66 -44.02 28.61
C ALA A 110 18.88 -45.32 28.84
N TYR A 111 19.48 -46.24 29.60
CA TYR A 111 19.06 -47.58 30.01
C TYR A 111 19.53 -48.76 29.14
N ALA A 112 20.79 -49.14 29.35
CA ALA A 112 21.24 -50.52 29.54
C ALA A 112 22.43 -50.49 30.51
#